data_AF-A0A8J6GQL7-F1
#
_entry.id   AF-A0A8J6GQL7-F1
#
_cell.length_a   1.000
_cell.length_b   1.000
_cell.length_c   1.000
_cell.angle_alpha   90.00
_cell.angle_beta   90.00
_cell.angle_gamma   90.00
#
_symmetry.space_group_name_H-M   'P 1'
#
loop_
_entity.id
_entity.type
_entity.pdbx_description
1 polymer ?
#
loop_
_entity_poly.entity_id
_entity_poly.type
_entity_poly.pdbx_seq_one_letter_code
_entity_poly.pdbx_strand_id
1 'polypeptide(L)'
;MLLYKAWDAKVRAAEAMTLQATATNSSSLGLWSVAPDSGATLRALQDPQPTPHILGVQVPCRIPFKIGQPKKQIIPKTVERDFEREYGKLQQLEEQTKRLQKDMKKSTDADLAMSKSAVKISLDLLSNPLCEQDQEFLNMVTALDTAMKRMDAFNQEKVNQIQKTVIEPLKKFGSVFPSLNMAVKRREQALQDYRRLQAKVEKYEEKEKTGPVLAKLHQAREELRPVREDFEAKNKQLLDEMPRFYGSRLDYFQPSFESLIRAQVVYYSEMQKIFGDLTQQFDQPGHSDEQRERENEAKLSELRALSIVADD
;
A
#
# COMPACT_ATOMS: atom_id res chain seq x y z
N MET A 1 24.56 -21.88 11.48
CA MET A 1 23.99 -21.51 12.80
C MET A 1 23.56 -20.03 12.92
N LEU A 2 24.31 -19.06 12.37
CA LEU A 2 23.96 -17.62 12.48
C LEU A 2 22.64 -17.24 11.78
N LEU A 3 22.36 -17.82 10.61
CA LEU A 3 21.11 -17.57 9.87
C LEU A 3 19.88 -18.13 10.60
N TYR A 4 20.01 -19.29 11.25
CA TYR A 4 18.94 -19.89 12.04
C TYR A 4 18.62 -19.05 13.29
N LYS A 5 19.65 -18.58 14.01
CA LYS A 5 19.46 -17.68 15.17
C LYS A 5 18.85 -16.33 14.75
N ALA A 6 19.22 -15.80 13.59
CA ALA A 6 18.64 -14.57 13.06
C ALA A 6 17.19 -14.74 12.59
N TRP A 7 16.85 -15.91 12.04
CA TRP A 7 15.48 -16.24 11.64
C TRP A 7 14.57 -16.47 12.85
N ASP A 8 15.01 -17.27 13.82
CA ASP A 8 14.30 -17.56 15.07
C ASP A 8 14.06 -16.28 15.89
N ALA A 9 15.05 -15.38 15.99
CA ALA A 9 14.86 -14.08 16.63
C ALA A 9 13.82 -13.19 15.91
N LYS A 10 13.74 -13.26 14.57
CA LYS A 10 12.74 -12.51 13.80
C LYS A 10 11.33 -13.09 13.92
N VAL A 11 11.20 -14.41 13.99
CA VAL A 11 9.92 -15.10 14.20
C VAL A 11 9.37 -14.76 15.59
N ARG A 12 10.19 -14.86 16.64
CA ARG A 12 9.78 -14.48 18.00
C ARG A 12 9.45 -13.00 18.14
N ALA A 13 10.15 -12.12 17.42
CA ALA A 13 9.82 -10.70 17.38
C ALA A 13 8.47 -10.45 16.68
N ALA A 14 8.15 -11.18 15.61
CA ALA A 14 6.86 -11.07 14.93
C ALA A 14 5.70 -11.60 15.79
N GLU A 15 5.91 -12.70 16.52
CA GLU A 15 4.93 -13.23 17.49
C GLU A 15 4.69 -12.25 18.65
N ALA A 16 5.75 -11.64 19.19
CA ALA A 16 5.64 -10.62 20.25
C ALA A 16 4.91 -9.36 19.77
N MET A 17 5.19 -8.89 18.55
CA MET A 17 4.48 -7.74 17.95
C MET A 17 2.99 -8.03 17.72
N THR A 18 2.64 -9.25 17.35
CA THR A 18 1.25 -9.69 17.16
C THR A 18 0.49 -9.71 18.49
N LEU A 19 1.13 -10.14 19.58
CA LEU A 19 0.56 -10.12 20.93
C LEU A 19 0.43 -8.69 21.52
N GLN A 20 1.29 -7.77 21.12
CA GLN A 20 1.22 -6.36 21.54
C GLN A 20 0.12 -5.58 20.80
N ALA A 21 -0.12 -5.92 19.52
CA ALA A 21 -1.20 -5.33 18.72
C ALA A 21 -2.60 -5.75 19.22
N THR A 22 -2.75 -6.97 19.73
CA THR A 22 -4.01 -7.42 20.35
C THR A 22 -4.25 -6.76 21.73
N ALA A 23 -3.19 -6.47 22.48
CA ALA A 23 -3.29 -5.77 23.77
C ALA A 23 -3.62 -4.27 23.66
N THR A 24 -3.09 -3.59 22.63
CA THR A 24 -3.30 -2.14 22.43
C THR A 24 -4.67 -1.80 21.86
N ASN A 25 -5.31 -2.71 21.11
CA ASN A 25 -6.69 -2.52 20.62
C ASN A 25 -7.77 -2.63 21.71
N SER A 26 -7.44 -3.12 22.92
CA SER A 26 -8.36 -3.06 24.07
C SER A 26 -8.32 -1.73 24.84
N SER A 27 -7.35 -0.85 24.57
CA SER A 27 -7.11 0.34 25.41
C SER A 27 -7.50 1.69 24.76
N SER A 28 -8.05 1.70 23.55
CA SER A 28 -8.35 2.94 22.80
C SER A 28 -9.83 3.36 22.77
N LEU A 29 -10.70 2.70 23.55
CA LEU A 29 -12.05 3.19 23.83
C LEU A 29 -12.05 4.05 25.11
N GLY A 30 -11.52 5.26 25.03
CA GLY A 30 -11.58 6.19 26.14
C GLY A 30 -11.01 7.56 25.81
N LEU A 31 -11.87 8.58 25.96
CA LEU A 31 -11.56 10.01 26.08
C LEU A 31 -11.59 10.84 24.78
N TRP A 32 -12.82 11.20 24.42
CA TRP A 32 -13.13 12.57 24.01
C TRP A 32 -13.07 13.48 25.24
N SER A 33 -12.42 14.65 25.15
CA SER A 33 -12.93 15.86 25.82
C SER A 33 -12.35 17.13 25.20
N VAL A 34 -13.28 18.05 24.89
CA VAL A 34 -13.10 19.41 24.39
C VAL A 34 -13.01 20.37 25.57
N ALA A 35 -12.24 21.45 25.48
CA ALA A 35 -12.41 22.68 26.28
C ALA A 35 -11.61 23.89 25.70
N PRO A 36 -11.98 25.15 26.03
CA PRO A 36 -11.94 26.28 25.09
C PRO A 36 -11.08 27.52 25.50
N ASP A 37 -11.16 28.50 24.60
CA ASP A 37 -10.74 29.92 24.55
C ASP A 37 -10.55 30.76 25.84
N SER A 38 -9.61 31.71 25.77
CA SER A 38 -9.55 33.06 26.42
C SER A 38 -8.13 33.63 26.19
N GLY A 39 -7.85 34.89 25.86
CA GLY A 39 -8.51 36.17 26.10
C GLY A 39 -7.44 37.11 26.68
N ALA A 40 -7.06 38.19 26.00
CA ALA A 40 -6.20 39.23 26.57
C ALA A 40 -6.51 40.62 26.00
N THR A 41 -6.63 41.57 26.92
CA THR A 41 -7.29 42.87 26.79
C THR A 41 -6.29 44.03 26.91
N LEU A 42 -6.66 45.16 26.29
CA LEU A 42 -6.44 46.56 26.69
C LEU A 42 -5.03 47.16 26.80
N ARG A 43 -4.86 48.30 26.08
CA ARG A 43 -4.31 49.53 26.66
C ARG A 43 -4.97 50.77 26.04
N ALA A 44 -5.31 51.72 26.90
CA ALA A 44 -6.01 52.98 26.65
C ALA A 44 -5.05 54.19 26.64
N LEU A 45 -5.64 55.39 26.43
CA LEU A 45 -5.14 56.79 26.50
C LEU A 45 -5.10 57.44 25.09
N GLN A 46 -5.66 58.62 24.79
CA GLN A 46 -6.06 59.77 25.62
C GLN A 46 -7.02 60.71 24.83
N ASP A 47 -7.72 61.60 25.55
CA ASP A 47 -8.83 62.49 25.16
C ASP A 47 -8.54 63.61 24.09
N PRO A 48 -9.60 64.25 23.52
CA PRO A 48 -9.55 65.18 22.38
C PRO A 48 -9.81 66.66 22.74
N GLN A 49 -9.42 67.61 21.87
CA GLN A 49 -10.02 68.96 21.65
C GLN A 49 -9.23 69.72 20.52
N PRO A 50 -9.69 70.86 19.96
CA PRO A 50 -10.83 71.05 19.06
C PRO A 50 -10.42 71.66 17.69
N THR A 51 -11.37 71.70 16.75
CA THR A 51 -11.27 72.24 15.38
C THR A 51 -11.21 73.78 15.32
N PRO A 52 -10.67 74.32 14.20
CA PRO A 52 -11.21 75.54 13.61
C PRO A 52 -11.66 75.34 12.15
N HIS A 53 -12.77 76.00 11.84
CA HIS A 53 -13.37 76.11 10.50
C HIS A 53 -12.47 76.90 9.55
N ILE A 54 -12.17 76.35 8.35
CA ILE A 54 -11.80 77.15 7.16
C ILE A 54 -12.51 76.61 5.90
N LEU A 55 -13.12 77.57 5.23
CA LEU A 55 -13.72 77.68 3.89
C LEU A 55 -13.34 76.65 2.81
N GLY A 56 -14.38 76.04 2.23
CA GLY A 56 -14.67 75.96 0.80
C GLY A 56 -13.56 75.61 -0.19
N VAL A 57 -13.43 74.32 -0.52
CA VAL A 57 -12.94 73.87 -1.83
C VAL A 57 -13.88 72.78 -2.35
N GLN A 58 -14.47 73.00 -3.51
CA GLN A 58 -15.36 72.09 -4.20
C GLN A 58 -14.54 70.90 -4.73
N VAL A 59 -14.66 69.74 -4.07
CA VAL A 59 -14.03 68.49 -4.52
C VAL A 59 -14.87 67.90 -5.65
N PRO A 60 -14.31 67.58 -6.82
CA PRO A 60 -15.08 66.96 -7.89
C PRO A 60 -15.55 65.57 -7.45
N CYS A 61 -16.83 65.31 -7.70
CA CYS A 61 -17.53 64.07 -7.39
C CYS A 61 -16.72 62.86 -7.90
N ARG A 62 -16.10 62.11 -6.97
CA ARG A 62 -15.51 60.80 -7.30
C ARG A 62 -16.64 59.84 -7.62
N ILE A 63 -16.71 59.42 -8.87
CA ILE A 63 -17.51 58.26 -9.29
C ILE A 63 -17.12 57.09 -8.38
N PRO A 64 -18.06 56.45 -7.66
CA PRO A 64 -17.71 55.28 -6.87
C PRO A 64 -17.31 54.17 -7.84
N PHE A 65 -16.02 53.85 -7.89
CA PHE A 65 -15.56 52.59 -8.45
C PHE A 65 -16.26 51.48 -7.67
N LYS A 66 -17.18 50.78 -8.33
CA LYS A 66 -17.67 49.49 -7.83
C LYS A 66 -16.46 48.56 -7.77
N ILE A 67 -15.87 48.43 -6.59
CA ILE A 67 -14.98 47.31 -6.26
C ILE A 67 -15.81 46.06 -6.54
N GLY A 68 -15.50 45.36 -7.65
CA GLY A 68 -16.22 44.18 -8.06
C GLY A 68 -16.30 43.23 -6.87
N GLN A 69 -17.52 42.85 -6.48
CA GLN A 69 -17.69 41.86 -5.42
C GLN A 69 -16.87 40.62 -5.78
N PRO A 70 -16.13 40.03 -4.83
CA PRO A 70 -15.38 38.81 -5.10
C PRO A 70 -16.35 37.77 -5.67
N LYS A 71 -16.02 37.24 -6.86
CA LYS A 71 -16.86 36.24 -7.55
C LYS A 71 -17.24 35.15 -6.56
N LYS A 72 -18.53 34.87 -6.43
CA LYS A 72 -19.03 33.83 -5.53
C LYS A 72 -18.38 32.50 -5.95
N GLN A 73 -17.60 31.92 -5.05
CA GLN A 73 -17.03 30.60 -5.29
C GLN A 73 -18.15 29.57 -5.32
N ILE A 74 -18.20 28.81 -6.41
CA ILE A 74 -19.17 27.74 -6.62
C ILE A 74 -19.02 26.63 -5.55
N ILE A 75 -17.78 26.36 -5.12
CA ILE A 75 -17.46 25.42 -4.05
C ILE A 75 -16.56 26.14 -3.04
N PRO A 76 -16.82 26.03 -1.74
CA PRO A 76 -15.88 26.50 -0.71
C PRO A 76 -14.52 25.85 -0.89
N LYS A 77 -13.43 26.63 -0.82
CA LYS A 77 -12.05 26.09 -0.94
C LYS A 77 -11.75 24.93 0.01
N THR A 78 -12.35 24.95 1.19
CA THR A 78 -12.19 23.89 2.19
C THR A 78 -12.70 22.54 1.67
N VAL A 79 -13.86 22.52 1.03
CA VAL A 79 -14.48 21.30 0.46
C VAL A 79 -13.63 20.76 -0.69
N GLU A 80 -13.12 21.63 -1.57
CA GLU A 80 -12.27 21.18 -2.68
C GLU A 80 -10.96 20.58 -2.17
N ARG A 81 -10.33 21.23 -1.17
CA ARG A 81 -9.12 20.71 -0.53
C ARG A 81 -9.36 19.37 0.17
N ASP A 82 -10.52 19.18 0.79
CA ASP A 82 -10.89 17.92 1.42
C ASP A 82 -11.07 16.81 0.37
N PHE A 83 -11.74 17.12 -0.74
CA PHE A 83 -11.89 16.22 -1.88
C PHE A 83 -10.53 15.79 -2.45
N GLU A 84 -9.65 16.75 -2.75
CA GLU A 84 -8.29 16.51 -3.26
C GLU A 84 -7.47 15.62 -2.31
N ARG A 85 -7.56 15.88 -1.00
CA ARG A 85 -6.88 15.08 0.02
C ARG A 85 -7.36 13.64 0.02
N GLU A 86 -8.67 13.41 0.06
CA GLU A 86 -9.21 12.04 0.12
C GLU A 86 -8.96 11.27 -1.19
N TYR A 87 -9.10 11.93 -2.33
CA TYR A 87 -8.76 11.32 -3.62
C TYR A 87 -7.26 11.01 -3.72
N GLY A 88 -6.38 11.91 -3.26
CA GLY A 88 -4.94 11.69 -3.23
C GLY A 88 -4.53 10.46 -2.42
N LYS A 89 -5.17 10.23 -1.25
CA LYS A 89 -4.96 8.99 -0.47
C LYS A 89 -5.34 7.74 -1.27
N LEU A 90 -6.42 7.79 -2.04
CA LEU A 90 -6.89 6.65 -2.84
C LEU A 90 -6.00 6.38 -4.04
N GLN A 91 -5.44 7.42 -4.68
CA GLN A 91 -4.46 7.24 -5.75
C GLN A 91 -3.19 6.53 -5.24
N GLN A 92 -2.68 6.95 -4.08
CA GLN A 92 -1.56 6.28 -3.44
C GLN A 92 -1.89 4.83 -3.08
N LEU A 93 -3.08 4.57 -2.54
CA LEU A 93 -3.54 3.23 -2.21
C LEU A 93 -3.67 2.34 -3.46
N GLU A 94 -4.14 2.88 -4.58
CA GLU A 94 -4.22 2.17 -5.86
C GLU A 94 -2.84 1.70 -6.32
N GLU A 95 -1.87 2.60 -6.32
CA GLU A 95 -0.49 2.31 -6.73
C GLU A 95 0.16 1.27 -5.80
N GLN A 96 0.02 1.46 -4.49
CA GLN A 96 0.55 0.54 -3.49
C GLN A 96 -0.08 -0.86 -3.60
N THR A 97 -1.39 -0.94 -3.83
CA THR A 97 -2.09 -2.22 -4.03
C THR A 97 -1.57 -2.95 -5.25
N LYS A 98 -1.41 -2.25 -6.39
CA LYS A 98 -0.86 -2.83 -7.64
C LYS A 98 0.57 -3.30 -7.46
N ARG A 99 1.42 -2.50 -6.80
CA ARG A 99 2.80 -2.86 -6.52
C ARG A 99 2.89 -4.10 -5.63
N LEU A 100 2.13 -4.12 -4.52
CA LEU A 100 2.09 -5.25 -3.61
C LEU A 100 1.64 -6.53 -4.31
N GLN A 101 0.57 -6.46 -5.11
CA GLN A 101 0.10 -7.61 -5.89
C GLN A 101 1.19 -8.16 -6.81
N LYS A 102 1.90 -7.28 -7.52
CA LYS A 102 2.99 -7.65 -8.43
C LYS A 102 4.16 -8.28 -7.69
N ASP A 103 4.57 -7.68 -6.57
CA ASP A 103 5.70 -8.15 -5.78
C ASP A 103 5.38 -9.49 -5.09
N MET A 104 4.15 -9.70 -4.63
CA MET A 104 3.70 -11.00 -4.10
C MET A 104 3.74 -12.10 -5.16
N LYS A 105 3.27 -11.82 -6.38
CA LYS A 105 3.35 -12.78 -7.49
C LYS A 105 4.79 -13.14 -7.82
N LYS A 106 5.68 -12.15 -7.93
CA LYS A 106 7.11 -12.38 -8.17
C LYS A 106 7.74 -13.23 -7.07
N SER A 107 7.38 -12.99 -5.80
CA SER A 107 7.88 -13.78 -4.68
C SER A 107 7.48 -15.24 -4.81
N THR A 108 6.21 -15.52 -5.10
CA THR A 108 5.74 -16.91 -5.27
C THR A 108 6.33 -17.59 -6.50
N ASP A 109 6.56 -16.85 -7.59
CA ASP A 109 7.24 -17.38 -8.78
C ASP A 109 8.70 -17.76 -8.47
N ALA A 110 9.40 -16.93 -7.67
CA ALA A 110 10.76 -17.21 -7.21
C ALA A 110 10.81 -18.44 -6.28
N ASP A 111 9.85 -18.56 -5.37
CA ASP A 111 9.73 -19.74 -4.50
C ASP A 111 9.57 -21.03 -5.31
N LEU A 112 8.71 -21.03 -6.34
CA LEU A 112 8.52 -22.18 -7.23
C LEU A 112 9.77 -22.50 -8.04
N ALA A 113 10.49 -21.48 -8.52
CA ALA A 113 11.73 -21.70 -9.27
C ALA A 113 12.80 -22.35 -8.38
N MET A 114 12.95 -21.86 -7.14
CA MET A 114 13.89 -22.40 -6.17
C MET A 114 13.59 -23.86 -5.83
N SER A 115 12.34 -24.20 -5.52
CA SER A 115 11.99 -25.59 -5.14
C SER A 115 12.16 -26.56 -6.31
N LYS A 116 11.82 -26.13 -7.54
CA LYS A 116 12.09 -26.92 -8.75
C LYS A 116 13.58 -27.16 -8.97
N SER A 117 14.42 -26.15 -8.79
CA SER A 117 15.87 -26.31 -8.89
C SER A 117 16.41 -27.27 -7.83
N ALA A 118 15.91 -27.19 -6.59
CA ALA A 118 16.32 -28.10 -5.52
C ALA A 118 15.97 -29.57 -5.83
N VAL A 119 14.76 -29.84 -6.33
CA VAL A 119 14.35 -31.19 -6.78
C VAL A 119 15.18 -31.65 -7.98
N LYS A 120 15.53 -30.75 -8.90
CA LYS A 120 16.37 -31.11 -10.04
C LYS A 120 17.78 -31.54 -9.58
N ILE A 121 18.37 -30.82 -8.63
CA ILE A 121 19.70 -31.16 -8.09
C ILE A 121 19.69 -32.57 -7.48
N SER A 122 18.69 -32.90 -6.67
CA SER A 122 18.62 -34.25 -6.07
C SER A 122 18.40 -35.34 -7.12
N LEU A 123 17.60 -35.07 -8.14
CA LEU A 123 17.37 -36.01 -9.24
C LEU A 123 18.62 -36.24 -10.10
N ASP A 124 19.37 -35.18 -10.40
CA ASP A 124 20.63 -35.27 -11.16
C ASP A 124 21.67 -36.09 -10.37
N LEU A 125 21.73 -35.93 -9.04
CA LEU A 125 22.58 -36.75 -8.16
C LEU A 125 22.16 -38.22 -8.15
N LEU A 126 20.86 -38.51 -8.10
CA LEU A 126 20.35 -39.89 -8.17
C LEU A 126 20.74 -40.59 -9.46
N SER A 127 20.84 -39.84 -10.56
CA SER A 127 21.20 -40.37 -11.88
C SER A 127 22.71 -40.56 -12.07
N ASN A 128 23.51 -40.26 -11.04
CA ASN A 128 24.96 -40.40 -11.10
C ASN A 128 25.38 -41.89 -10.99
N PRO A 129 26.30 -42.39 -11.85
CA PRO A 129 26.79 -43.77 -11.76
C PRO A 129 27.37 -44.18 -10.41
N LEU A 130 27.82 -43.23 -9.59
CA LEU A 130 28.27 -43.50 -8.22
C LEU A 130 27.16 -44.14 -7.36
N CYS A 131 25.90 -43.81 -7.61
CA CYS A 131 24.75 -44.43 -6.95
C CYS A 131 24.57 -45.91 -7.33
N GLU A 132 25.11 -46.37 -8.46
CA GLU A 132 25.09 -47.80 -8.82
C GLU A 132 26.23 -48.57 -8.14
N GLN A 133 27.32 -47.87 -7.78
CA GLN A 133 28.55 -48.46 -7.25
C GLN A 133 28.59 -48.48 -5.73
N ASP A 134 27.92 -47.53 -5.08
CA ASP A 134 27.92 -47.35 -3.64
C ASP A 134 26.48 -47.29 -3.10
N GLN A 135 26.10 -48.36 -2.38
CA GLN A 135 24.77 -48.50 -1.81
C GLN A 135 24.50 -47.49 -0.67
N GLU A 136 25.52 -47.10 0.10
CA GLU A 136 25.38 -46.11 1.17
C GLU A 136 25.15 -44.73 0.56
N PHE A 137 25.90 -44.38 -0.48
CA PHE A 137 25.70 -43.16 -1.25
C PHE A 137 24.30 -43.10 -1.89
N LEU A 138 23.86 -44.19 -2.54
CA LEU A 138 22.50 -44.27 -3.10
C LEU A 138 21.42 -44.02 -2.04
N ASN A 139 21.57 -44.62 -0.86
CA ASN A 139 20.61 -44.43 0.23
C ASN A 139 20.56 -42.96 0.69
N MET A 140 21.72 -42.30 0.83
CA MET A 140 21.80 -40.88 1.20
C MET A 140 21.15 -39.98 0.16
N VAL A 141 21.48 -40.17 -1.11
CA VAL A 141 20.92 -39.35 -2.20
C VAL A 141 19.42 -39.59 -2.37
N THR A 142 18.93 -40.83 -2.18
CA THR A 142 17.50 -41.17 -2.21
C THR A 142 16.73 -40.49 -1.08
N ALA A 143 17.29 -40.46 0.13
CA ALA A 143 16.68 -39.74 1.26
C ALA A 143 16.63 -38.22 1.00
N LEU A 144 17.71 -37.65 0.44
CA LEU A 144 17.75 -36.24 0.04
C LEU A 144 16.67 -35.92 -1.03
N ASP A 145 16.56 -36.74 -2.07
CA ASP A 145 15.55 -36.54 -3.12
C ASP A 145 14.12 -36.61 -2.59
N THR A 146 13.85 -37.56 -1.71
CA THR A 146 12.56 -37.68 -1.03
C THR A 146 12.26 -36.43 -0.21
N ALA A 147 13.24 -35.91 0.53
CA ALA A 147 13.11 -34.67 1.29
C ALA A 147 12.84 -33.45 0.38
N MET A 148 13.58 -33.31 -0.73
CA MET A 148 13.38 -32.22 -1.70
C MET A 148 11.98 -32.24 -2.31
N LYS A 149 11.49 -33.43 -2.72
CA LYS A 149 10.13 -33.59 -3.28
C LYS A 149 9.04 -33.28 -2.26
N ARG A 150 9.22 -33.68 -0.99
CA ARG A 150 8.31 -33.31 0.10
C ARG A 150 8.28 -31.79 0.33
N MET A 151 9.44 -31.16 0.37
CA MET A 151 9.55 -29.71 0.51
C MET A 151 8.87 -28.97 -0.65
N ASP A 152 9.06 -29.45 -1.90
CA ASP A 152 8.40 -28.88 -3.07
C ASP A 152 6.86 -28.96 -2.96
N ALA A 153 6.31 -30.09 -2.50
CA ALA A 153 4.86 -30.22 -2.29
C ALA A 153 4.32 -29.19 -1.27
N PHE A 154 5.01 -29.00 -0.14
CA PHE A 154 4.63 -27.97 0.83
C PHE A 154 4.80 -26.55 0.28
N ASN A 155 5.81 -26.30 -0.55
CA ASN A 155 6.01 -25.01 -1.20
C ASN A 155 4.88 -24.71 -2.20
N GLN A 156 4.45 -25.71 -2.98
CA GLN A 156 3.30 -25.59 -3.89
C GLN A 156 2.02 -25.26 -3.11
N GLU A 157 1.78 -25.92 -1.98
CA GLU A 157 0.62 -25.63 -1.13
C GLU A 157 0.68 -24.19 -0.59
N LYS A 158 1.84 -23.77 -0.05
CA LYS A 158 2.05 -22.38 0.39
C LYS A 158 1.74 -21.38 -0.73
N VAL A 159 2.27 -21.61 -1.94
CA VAL A 159 2.04 -20.74 -3.09
C VAL A 159 0.56 -20.69 -3.48
N ASN A 160 -0.11 -21.83 -3.51
CA ASN A 160 -1.55 -21.92 -3.78
C ASN A 160 -2.39 -21.16 -2.73
N GLN A 161 -2.02 -21.26 -1.45
CA GLN A 161 -2.67 -20.50 -0.38
C GLN A 161 -2.45 -19.00 -0.53
N ILE A 162 -1.22 -18.55 -0.80
CA ILE A 162 -0.91 -17.13 -1.03
C ILE A 162 -1.69 -16.58 -2.24
N GLN A 163 -1.81 -17.37 -3.30
CA GLN A 163 -2.58 -16.98 -4.48
C GLN A 163 -4.05 -16.69 -4.13
N LYS A 164 -4.69 -17.58 -3.37
CA LYS A 164 -6.11 -17.46 -2.98
C LYS A 164 -6.36 -16.42 -1.90
N THR A 165 -5.44 -16.27 -0.94
CA THR A 165 -5.65 -15.48 0.28
C THR A 165 -5.02 -14.10 0.23
N VAL A 166 -4.10 -13.83 -0.69
CA VAL A 166 -3.43 -12.53 -0.82
C VAL A 166 -3.62 -11.95 -2.22
N ILE A 167 -3.18 -12.68 -3.26
CA ILE A 167 -3.12 -12.13 -4.62
C ILE A 167 -4.53 -11.88 -5.17
N GLU A 168 -5.45 -12.82 -5.00
CA GLU A 168 -6.85 -12.67 -5.44
C GLU A 168 -7.62 -11.57 -4.71
N PRO A 169 -7.58 -11.47 -3.36
CA PRO A 169 -8.21 -10.35 -2.64
C PRO A 169 -7.67 -8.99 -3.06
N LEU A 170 -6.34 -8.84 -3.18
CA LEU A 170 -5.74 -7.58 -3.64
C LEU A 170 -6.14 -7.25 -5.09
N LYS A 171 -6.27 -8.26 -5.96
CA LYS A 171 -6.79 -8.08 -7.33
C LYS A 171 -8.24 -7.58 -7.31
N LYS A 172 -9.10 -8.18 -6.49
CA LYS A 172 -10.51 -7.81 -6.35
C LYS A 172 -10.64 -6.38 -5.81
N PHE A 173 -9.92 -6.04 -4.75
CA PHE A 173 -9.86 -4.69 -4.20
C PHE A 173 -9.37 -3.67 -5.25
N GLY A 174 -8.27 -4.01 -5.95
CA GLY A 174 -7.71 -3.22 -7.05
C GLY A 174 -8.68 -2.97 -8.21
N SER A 175 -9.65 -3.85 -8.44
CA SER A 175 -10.60 -3.73 -9.56
C SER A 175 -11.64 -2.63 -9.39
N VAL A 176 -11.79 -2.07 -8.19
CA VAL A 176 -12.77 -1.00 -7.90
C VAL A 176 -12.25 0.38 -8.31
N PHE A 177 -10.93 0.60 -8.29
CA PHE A 177 -10.32 1.90 -8.57
C PHE A 177 -10.65 2.49 -9.96
N PRO A 178 -10.70 1.72 -11.07
CA PRO A 178 -11.13 2.25 -12.36
C PRO A 178 -12.51 2.91 -12.32
N SER A 179 -13.48 2.31 -11.62
CA SER A 179 -14.83 2.84 -11.47
C SER A 179 -14.84 4.12 -10.65
N LEU A 180 -14.09 4.14 -9.54
CA LEU A 180 -13.89 5.35 -8.72
C LEU A 180 -13.29 6.49 -9.53
N ASN A 181 -12.20 6.22 -10.27
CA ASN A 181 -11.51 7.21 -11.11
C ASN A 181 -12.45 7.78 -12.19
N MET A 182 -13.34 6.95 -12.74
CA MET A 182 -14.37 7.41 -13.67
C MET A 182 -15.44 8.29 -13.01
N ALA A 183 -15.86 7.97 -11.78
CA ALA A 183 -16.79 8.80 -11.01
C ALA A 183 -16.19 10.19 -10.70
N VAL A 184 -14.92 10.24 -10.31
CA VAL A 184 -14.17 11.49 -10.08
C VAL A 184 -14.09 12.32 -11.36
N LYS A 185 -13.77 11.70 -12.51
CA LYS A 185 -13.78 12.39 -13.82
C LYS A 185 -15.16 12.96 -14.17
N ARG A 186 -16.24 12.21 -13.89
CA ARG A 186 -17.62 12.68 -14.13
C ARG A 186 -17.99 13.86 -13.22
N ARG A 187 -17.56 13.86 -11.97
CA ARG A 187 -17.73 15.01 -11.06
C ARG A 187 -16.98 16.24 -11.58
N GLU A 188 -15.73 16.08 -12.03
CA GLU A 188 -14.95 17.20 -12.56
C GLU A 188 -15.56 17.78 -13.83
N GLN A 189 -16.08 16.94 -14.73
CA GLN A 189 -16.82 17.38 -15.90
C GLN A 189 -18.08 18.18 -15.51
N ALA A 190 -18.88 17.66 -14.59
CA ALA A 190 -20.07 18.35 -14.09
C ALA A 190 -19.72 19.71 -13.45
N LEU A 191 -18.60 19.79 -12.75
CA LEU A 191 -18.10 21.04 -12.17
C LEU A 191 -17.69 22.07 -13.23
N GLN A 192 -17.05 21.62 -14.31
CA GLN A 192 -16.70 22.50 -15.44
C GLN A 192 -17.97 23.03 -16.14
N ASP A 193 -18.95 22.18 -16.36
CA ASP A 193 -20.24 22.57 -16.94
C ASP A 193 -21.00 23.53 -16.03
N TYR A 194 -21.00 23.29 -14.72
CA TYR A 194 -21.56 24.20 -13.72
C TYR A 194 -20.85 25.56 -13.77
N ARG A 195 -19.51 25.60 -13.72
CA ARG A 195 -18.73 26.85 -13.84
C ARG A 195 -19.10 27.65 -15.10
N ARG A 196 -19.25 26.98 -16.24
CA ARG A 196 -19.63 27.61 -17.52
C ARG A 196 -21.02 28.25 -17.47
N LEU A 197 -22.03 27.51 -16.99
CA LEU A 197 -23.40 28.02 -16.92
C LEU A 197 -23.58 29.07 -15.81
N GLN A 198 -22.88 28.93 -14.70
CA GLN A 198 -22.85 29.94 -13.63
C GLN A 198 -22.30 31.28 -14.16
N ALA A 199 -21.20 31.24 -14.92
CA ALA A 199 -20.66 32.43 -15.58
C ALA A 199 -21.65 33.06 -16.58
N LYS A 200 -22.46 32.24 -17.27
CA LYS A 200 -23.55 32.73 -18.15
C LYS A 200 -24.62 33.45 -17.35
N VAL A 201 -25.02 32.93 -16.18
CA VAL A 201 -25.98 33.59 -15.27
C VAL A 201 -25.42 34.92 -14.76
N GLU A 202 -24.20 34.93 -14.21
CA GLU A 202 -23.53 36.13 -13.71
C GLU A 202 -23.45 37.23 -14.78
N LYS A 203 -23.11 36.85 -16.02
CA LYS A 203 -23.08 37.77 -17.18
C LYS A 203 -24.43 38.44 -17.47
N TYR A 204 -25.56 37.79 -17.21
CA TYR A 204 -26.89 38.40 -17.38
C TYR A 204 -27.35 39.15 -16.12
N GLU A 205 -26.88 38.78 -14.93
CA GLU A 205 -27.15 39.50 -13.68
C GLU A 205 -26.47 40.86 -13.62
N GLU A 206 -25.28 41.00 -14.22
CA GLU A 206 -24.54 42.26 -14.30
C GLU A 206 -25.13 43.28 -15.29
N LYS A 207 -26.00 42.83 -16.21
CA LYS A 207 -26.64 43.68 -17.22
C LYS A 207 -27.81 44.48 -16.65
N GLU A 208 -28.17 45.57 -17.33
CA GLU A 208 -29.36 46.35 -16.97
C GLU A 208 -30.64 45.51 -17.00
N LYS A 209 -31.50 45.73 -16.01
CA LYS A 209 -32.74 44.96 -15.76
C LYS A 209 -33.87 45.33 -16.71
N THR A 210 -33.64 45.16 -18.01
CA THR A 210 -34.65 45.31 -19.05
C THR A 210 -35.45 44.01 -19.21
N GLY A 211 -36.69 44.09 -19.71
CA GLY A 211 -37.54 42.92 -19.95
C GLY A 211 -36.85 41.77 -20.72
N PRO A 212 -36.20 42.02 -21.87
CA PRO A 212 -35.46 41.00 -22.61
C PRO A 212 -34.28 40.38 -21.84
N VAL A 213 -33.58 41.16 -21.01
CA VAL A 213 -32.47 40.65 -20.17
C VAL A 213 -32.99 39.76 -19.05
N LEU A 214 -34.11 40.15 -18.42
CA LEU A 214 -34.76 39.34 -17.38
C LEU A 214 -35.23 37.98 -17.91
N ALA A 215 -35.79 37.94 -19.13
CA ALA A 215 -36.18 36.68 -19.78
C ALA A 215 -34.97 35.77 -20.03
N LYS A 216 -33.85 36.32 -20.54
CA LYS A 216 -32.60 35.56 -20.76
C LYS A 216 -31.95 35.09 -19.46
N LEU A 217 -32.01 35.92 -18.41
CA LEU A 217 -31.54 35.54 -17.08
C LEU A 217 -32.35 34.37 -16.52
N HIS A 218 -33.68 34.41 -16.65
CA HIS A 218 -34.53 33.30 -16.23
C HIS A 218 -34.18 32.01 -16.98
N GLN A 219 -34.08 32.06 -18.32
CA GLN A 219 -33.68 30.90 -19.12
C GLN A 219 -32.30 30.34 -18.71
N ALA A 220 -31.30 31.20 -18.50
CA ALA A 220 -29.98 30.77 -18.05
C ALA A 220 -30.01 30.11 -16.65
N ARG A 221 -30.90 30.55 -15.76
CA ARG A 221 -31.11 29.92 -14.44
C ARG A 221 -31.81 28.57 -14.55
N GLU A 222 -32.78 28.42 -15.46
CA GLU A 222 -33.42 27.13 -15.74
C GLU A 222 -32.42 26.11 -16.32
N GLU A 223 -31.54 26.54 -17.22
CA GLU A 223 -30.46 25.69 -17.75
C GLU A 223 -29.43 25.30 -16.68
N LEU A 224 -29.13 26.20 -15.75
CA LEU A 224 -28.16 25.99 -14.68
C LEU A 224 -28.64 24.96 -13.64
N ARG A 225 -29.93 25.00 -13.30
CA ARG A 225 -30.51 24.20 -12.20
C ARG A 225 -30.17 22.71 -12.29
N PRO A 226 -30.47 21.97 -13.38
CA PRO A 226 -30.18 20.54 -13.45
C PRO A 226 -28.68 20.21 -13.41
N VAL A 227 -27.82 21.09 -13.95
CA VAL A 227 -26.37 20.88 -13.94
C VAL A 227 -25.79 21.09 -12.54
N ARG A 228 -26.31 22.07 -11.80
CA ARG A 228 -25.96 22.29 -10.41
C ARG A 228 -26.37 21.10 -9.54
N GLU A 229 -27.61 20.64 -9.66
CA GLU A 229 -28.12 19.49 -8.91
C GLU A 229 -27.30 18.22 -9.20
N ASP A 230 -26.95 17.98 -10.47
CA ASP A 230 -26.13 16.84 -10.87
C ASP A 230 -24.71 16.89 -10.28
N PHE A 231 -24.07 18.07 -10.31
CA PHE A 231 -22.76 18.26 -9.67
C PHE A 231 -22.85 18.06 -8.15
N GLU A 232 -23.82 18.69 -7.49
CA GLU A 232 -23.98 18.59 -6.02
C GLU A 232 -24.21 17.15 -5.58
N ALA A 233 -25.02 16.38 -6.33
CA ALA A 233 -25.25 14.96 -6.10
C ALA A 233 -23.96 14.13 -6.21
N LYS A 234 -23.22 14.27 -7.33
CA LYS A 234 -21.95 13.56 -7.55
C LYS A 234 -20.89 13.94 -6.50
N ASN A 235 -20.79 15.23 -6.18
CA ASN A 235 -19.82 15.74 -5.22
C ASN A 235 -20.10 15.20 -3.81
N LYS A 236 -21.36 15.22 -3.38
CA LYS A 236 -21.77 14.65 -2.09
C LYS A 236 -21.48 13.16 -2.03
N GLN A 237 -21.87 12.41 -3.06
CA GLN A 237 -21.63 10.97 -3.14
C GLN A 237 -20.15 10.63 -2.96
N LEU A 238 -19.26 11.30 -3.71
CA LEU A 238 -17.82 11.02 -3.63
C LEU A 238 -17.21 11.42 -2.28
N LEU A 239 -17.65 12.54 -1.69
CA LEU A 239 -17.19 12.95 -0.35
C LEU A 239 -17.59 11.95 0.73
N ASP A 240 -18.73 11.25 0.57
CA ASP A 240 -19.18 10.21 1.48
C ASP A 240 -18.51 8.85 1.22
N GLU A 241 -18.35 8.47 -0.05
CA GLU A 241 -17.87 7.14 -0.44
C GLU A 241 -16.35 6.99 -0.38
N MET A 242 -15.57 8.01 -0.78
CA MET A 242 -14.10 7.92 -0.80
C MET A 242 -13.49 7.61 0.57
N PRO A 243 -13.88 8.30 1.68
CA PRO A 243 -13.35 7.96 3.00
C PRO A 243 -13.75 6.57 3.47
N ARG A 244 -14.97 6.12 3.14
CA ARG A 244 -15.45 4.76 3.47
C ARG A 244 -14.66 3.70 2.72
N PHE A 245 -14.42 3.90 1.43
CA PHE A 245 -13.61 3.00 0.62
C PHE A 245 -12.16 2.97 1.09
N TYR A 246 -11.60 4.11 1.51
CA TYR A 246 -10.29 4.11 2.14
C TYR A 246 -10.29 3.29 3.44
N GLY A 247 -11.33 3.42 4.27
CA GLY A 247 -11.51 2.64 5.50
C GLY A 247 -11.54 1.13 5.26
N SER A 248 -12.27 0.67 4.24
CA SER A 248 -12.45 -0.75 3.94
C SER A 248 -11.17 -1.47 3.50
N ARG A 249 -10.07 -0.75 3.25
CA ARG A 249 -8.76 -1.37 3.00
C ARG A 249 -8.39 -2.38 4.09
N LEU A 250 -8.71 -2.10 5.36
CA LEU A 250 -8.36 -3.00 6.46
C LEU A 250 -9.03 -4.37 6.33
N ASP A 251 -10.26 -4.40 5.82
CA ASP A 251 -11.04 -5.63 5.62
C ASP A 251 -10.40 -6.57 4.58
N TYR A 252 -9.52 -6.05 3.72
CA TYR A 252 -8.77 -6.84 2.73
C TYR A 252 -7.35 -7.13 3.19
N PHE A 253 -6.62 -6.11 3.64
CA PHE A 253 -5.20 -6.22 3.93
C PHE A 253 -4.95 -7.05 5.20
N GLN A 254 -5.75 -6.88 6.25
CA GLN A 254 -5.55 -7.60 7.50
C GLN A 254 -5.68 -9.14 7.33
N PRO A 255 -6.80 -9.69 6.83
CA PRO A 255 -6.91 -11.14 6.66
C PRO A 255 -5.91 -11.68 5.63
N SER A 256 -5.55 -10.90 4.60
CA SER A 256 -4.53 -11.30 3.62
C SER A 256 -3.15 -11.47 4.28
N PHE A 257 -2.71 -10.50 5.08
CA PHE A 257 -1.41 -10.57 5.74
C PHE A 257 -1.35 -11.63 6.84
N GLU A 258 -2.42 -11.78 7.62
CA GLU A 258 -2.47 -12.87 8.59
C GLU A 258 -2.39 -14.25 7.91
N SER A 259 -3.09 -14.42 6.78
CA SER A 259 -3.04 -15.67 6.00
C SER A 259 -1.67 -15.91 5.38
N LEU A 260 -1.00 -14.86 4.90
CA LEU A 260 0.37 -14.93 4.40
C LEU A 260 1.34 -15.44 5.48
N ILE A 261 1.30 -14.83 6.67
CA ILE A 261 2.15 -15.22 7.79
C ILE A 261 1.88 -16.68 8.17
N ARG A 262 0.60 -17.06 8.30
CA ARG A 262 0.21 -18.45 8.61
C ARG A 262 0.75 -19.45 7.57
N ALA A 263 0.62 -19.15 6.28
CA ALA A 263 1.13 -20.01 5.21
C ALA A 263 2.66 -20.17 5.26
N GLN A 264 3.39 -19.09 5.58
CA GLN A 264 4.84 -19.14 5.76
C GLN A 264 5.24 -19.97 6.99
N VAL A 265 4.59 -19.76 8.13
CA VAL A 265 4.86 -20.52 9.37
C VAL A 265 4.67 -22.01 9.14
N VAL A 266 3.57 -22.42 8.49
CA VAL A 266 3.32 -23.83 8.16
C VAL A 266 4.47 -24.38 7.30
N TYR A 267 4.81 -23.71 6.20
CA TYR A 267 5.87 -24.16 5.30
C TYR A 267 7.23 -24.32 6.00
N TYR A 268 7.67 -23.30 6.74
CA TYR A 268 8.98 -23.35 7.40
C TYR A 268 9.03 -24.35 8.55
N SER A 269 7.90 -24.57 9.24
CA SER A 269 7.81 -25.61 10.27
C SER A 269 7.95 -27.00 9.68
N GLU A 270 7.31 -27.27 8.55
CA GLU A 270 7.44 -28.56 7.84
C GLU A 270 8.85 -28.72 7.24
N MET A 271 9.43 -27.65 6.70
CA MET A 271 10.82 -27.64 6.22
C MET A 271 11.79 -28.00 7.35
N GLN A 272 11.63 -27.42 8.54
CA GLN A 272 12.44 -27.74 9.71
C GLN A 272 12.34 -29.21 10.10
N LYS A 273 11.13 -29.79 10.11
CA LYS A 273 10.93 -31.21 10.41
C LYS A 273 11.62 -32.10 9.37
N ILE A 274 11.39 -31.84 8.08
CA ILE A 274 11.96 -32.63 6.98
C ILE A 274 13.50 -32.65 7.06
N PHE A 275 14.13 -31.49 7.25
CA PHE A 275 15.59 -31.44 7.35
C PHE A 275 16.11 -31.95 8.69
N GLY A 276 15.34 -31.84 9.77
CA GLY A 276 15.66 -32.47 11.05
C GLY A 276 15.72 -33.99 10.93
N ASP A 277 14.69 -34.59 10.34
CA ASP A 277 14.61 -36.03 10.08
C ASP A 277 15.75 -36.48 9.16
N LEU A 278 16.05 -35.71 8.10
CA LEU A 278 17.14 -36.01 7.18
C LEU A 278 18.51 -35.93 7.88
N THR A 279 18.72 -34.92 8.73
CA THR A 279 19.97 -34.78 9.50
C THR A 279 20.16 -35.96 10.43
N GLN A 280 19.11 -36.39 11.15
CA GLN A 280 19.17 -37.54 12.05
C GLN A 280 19.49 -38.85 11.32
N GLN A 281 19.03 -39.02 10.07
CA GLN A 281 19.36 -40.20 9.25
C GLN A 281 20.84 -40.25 8.86
N PHE A 282 21.50 -39.09 8.76
CA PHE A 282 22.91 -38.99 8.36
C PHE A 282 23.87 -38.74 9.54
N ASP A 283 23.34 -38.57 10.75
CA ASP A 283 24.15 -38.21 11.91
C ASP A 283 25.00 -39.41 12.35
N GLN A 284 26.21 -39.49 11.82
CA GLN A 284 27.26 -40.36 12.35
C GLN A 284 28.01 -39.60 13.46
N PRO A 285 28.38 -40.24 14.58
CA PRO A 285 29.28 -39.62 15.55
C PRO A 285 30.60 -39.30 14.85
N GLY A 286 30.81 -38.03 14.49
CA GLY A 286 31.82 -37.68 13.50
C GLY A 286 32.40 -36.29 13.67
N HIS A 287 33.69 -36.22 13.35
CA HIS A 287 34.60 -35.08 13.44
C HIS A 287 33.98 -33.71 13.14
N SER A 288 34.50 -32.66 13.80
CA SER A 288 34.14 -31.26 13.50
C SER A 288 34.35 -30.91 12.03
N ASP A 289 33.62 -29.93 11.51
CA ASP A 289 33.76 -29.49 10.11
C ASP A 289 35.22 -29.15 9.75
N GLU A 290 35.95 -28.50 10.66
CA GLU A 290 37.38 -28.16 10.51
C GLU A 290 38.28 -29.41 10.42
N GLN A 291 37.90 -30.49 11.10
CA GLN A 291 38.66 -31.72 11.05
C GLN A 291 38.36 -32.51 9.76
N ARG A 292 37.10 -32.50 9.29
CA ARG A 292 36.75 -33.06 7.97
C ARG A 292 37.45 -32.32 6.83
N GLU A 293 37.52 -31.00 6.90
CA GLU A 293 38.23 -30.19 5.90
C GLU A 293 39.72 -30.53 5.85
N ARG A 294 40.38 -30.62 7.02
CA ARG A 294 41.80 -31.03 7.10
C ARG A 294 42.03 -32.44 6.54
N GLU A 295 41.18 -33.40 6.89
CA GLU A 295 41.26 -34.77 6.39
C GLU A 295 41.07 -34.83 4.86
N ASN A 296 40.13 -34.05 4.32
CA ASN A 296 39.92 -33.95 2.88
C ASN A 296 41.10 -33.30 2.15
N GLU A 297 41.66 -32.21 2.68
CA GLU A 297 42.82 -31.56 2.07
C GLU A 297 44.06 -32.48 2.11
N ALA A 298 44.25 -33.23 3.19
CA ALA A 298 45.32 -34.23 3.27
C ALA A 298 45.17 -35.32 2.19
N LYS A 299 43.97 -35.90 2.02
CA LYS A 299 43.67 -36.87 0.96
C LYS A 299 43.90 -36.28 -0.44
N LEU A 300 43.46 -35.04 -0.68
CA LEU A 300 43.70 -34.36 -1.95
C LEU A 300 45.19 -34.11 -2.20
N SER A 301 45.95 -33.76 -1.16
CA SER A 301 47.40 -33.58 -1.24
C SER A 301 48.11 -34.90 -1.60
N GLU A 302 47.70 -36.02 -1.00
CA GLU A 302 48.22 -37.35 -1.36
C GLU A 302 47.93 -37.67 -2.83
N LEU A 303 46.71 -37.43 -3.31
CA LEU A 303 46.35 -37.64 -4.72
C LEU A 303 47.16 -36.76 -5.68
N ARG A 304 47.42 -35.50 -5.31
CA ARG A 304 48.28 -34.60 -6.11
C ARG A 304 49.72 -35.11 -6.16
N ALA A 305 50.23 -35.66 -5.06
CA ALA A 305 51.58 -36.23 -5.01
C ALA A 305 51.75 -37.49 -5.87
N LEU A 306 50.66 -38.21 -6.17
CA LEU A 306 50.65 -39.32 -7.13
C LEU A 306 50.71 -38.85 -8.59
N SER A 307 50.43 -37.57 -8.86
CA SER A 307 50.58 -36.98 -10.20
C SER A 307 52.06 -36.73 -10.48
N ILE A 308 52.79 -37.79 -10.78
CA ILE A 308 54.09 -37.69 -11.43
C ILE A 308 53.80 -37.14 -12.84
N VAL A 309 53.86 -35.83 -13.02
CA VAL A 309 54.15 -35.28 -14.34
C VAL A 309 55.52 -35.84 -14.67
N ALA A 310 55.59 -36.72 -15.67
CA ALA A 310 56.84 -37.05 -16.31
C ALA A 310 57.38 -35.72 -16.85
N ASP A 311 58.40 -35.18 -16.19
CA ASP A 311 59.26 -34.16 -16.77
C ASP A 311 60.05 -34.84 -17.90
N ASP A 312 59.44 -34.95 -19.08
CA ASP A 312 60.10 -35.28 -20.37
C ASP A 312 59.65 -34.27 -21.45
#